data_AF-A0A7I0JQL3-F1
#
_entry.id   AF-A0A7I0JQL3-F1
#
_cell.length_a   1.000
_cell.length_b   1.000
_cell.length_c   1.000
_cell.angle_alpha   90.00
_cell.angle_beta   90.00
_cell.angle_gamma   90.00
#
_symmetry.space_group_name_H-M   'P 1'
#
loop_
_entity.id
_entity.type
_entity.pdbx_description
1 polymer ?
#
loop_
_entity_poly.entity_id
_entity_poly.type
_entity_poly.pdbx_seq_one_letter_code
_entity_poly.pdbx_strand_id
1 'polypeptide(L)'
;RWIRSAAAVVRPHGGLAIIARPEQLIAILDAMEGRFGDAEMLCVHPRPDAAAIRIVVRAVLGARGKLSIRPPLALHGPSGNAPSERTEMINNGLASLFG
;
A
#
# COMPACT_ATOMS: atom_id res chain seq x y z
N ARG A 1 -5.56 17.42 -1.83
CA ARG A 1 -5.47 18.22 -0.57
C ARG A 1 -4.84 17.43 0.58
N TRP A 2 -5.19 16.15 0.77
CA TRP A 2 -4.71 15.28 1.85
C TRP A 2 -3.20 15.01 1.87
N ILE A 3 -2.60 14.55 0.75
CA ILE A 3 -1.16 14.19 0.71
C ILE A 3 -0.26 15.40 0.98
N ARG A 4 -0.64 16.59 0.48
CA ARG A 4 0.05 17.84 0.80
C ARG A 4 -0.02 18.18 2.29
N SER A 5 -1.18 18.00 2.92
CA SER A 5 -1.33 18.20 4.37
C SER A 5 -0.49 17.19 5.16
N ALA A 6 -0.46 15.93 4.74
CA ALA A 6 0.41 14.91 5.35
C ALA A 6 1.90 15.31 5.27
N ALA A 7 2.35 15.79 4.10
CA ALA A 7 3.73 16.27 3.92
C ALA A 7 4.08 17.45 4.85
N ALA A 8 3.10 18.27 5.22
CA ALA A 8 3.31 19.43 6.08
C ALA A 8 3.43 19.07 7.57
N VAL A 9 2.95 17.90 8.00
CA VAL A 9 2.89 17.50 9.42
C VAL A 9 3.76 16.29 9.76
N VAL A 10 4.15 15.50 8.77
CA VAL A 10 5.10 14.39 8.96
C VAL A 10 6.46 14.92 9.37
N ARG A 11 7.10 14.27 10.34
CA ARG A 11 8.50 14.57 10.72
C ARG A 11 9.45 14.40 9.53
N PRO A 12 10.61 15.07 9.50
CA PRO A 12 11.64 14.80 8.50
C PRO A 12 11.96 13.29 8.40
N HIS A 13 12.04 12.78 7.17
CA HIS A 13 12.22 11.35 6.87
C HIS A 13 11.11 10.42 7.41
N GLY A 14 9.96 10.95 7.82
CA GLY A 14 8.79 10.17 8.18
C GLY A 14 8.05 9.62 6.95
N GLY A 15 7.14 8.68 7.21
CA GLY A 15 6.42 7.96 6.16
C GLY A 15 4.97 8.40 5.99
N LEU A 16 4.44 8.12 4.79
CA LEU A 16 3.02 8.16 4.46
C LEU A 16 2.60 6.75 4.02
N ALA A 17 1.44 6.29 4.46
CA ALA A 17 0.81 5.07 3.97
C ALA A 17 -0.66 5.34 3.60
N ILE A 18 -1.09 4.83 2.46
CA ILE A 18 -2.44 5.02 1.91
C ILE A 18 -2.97 3.67 1.46
N ILE A 19 -4.21 3.34 1.88
CA ILE A 19 -5.03 2.30 1.27
C ILE A 19 -6.14 2.95 0.46
N ALA A 20 -6.31 2.52 -0.79
CA ALA A 20 -7.29 3.10 -1.71
C ALA A 20 -7.84 2.06 -2.69
N ARG A 21 -8.85 2.45 -3.48
CA ARG A 21 -9.31 1.62 -4.60
C ARG A 21 -8.38 1.80 -5.82
N PRO A 22 -8.21 0.78 -6.69
CA PRO A 22 -7.24 0.83 -7.78
C PRO A 22 -7.40 2.00 -8.75
N GLU A 23 -8.63 2.45 -9.01
CA GLU A 23 -8.91 3.59 -9.91
C GLU A 23 -8.33 4.92 -9.41
N GLN A 24 -7.94 4.99 -8.13
CA GLN A 24 -7.32 6.18 -7.53
C GLN A 24 -5.79 6.17 -7.65
N LEU A 25 -5.18 5.12 -8.23
CA LEU A 25 -3.73 4.93 -8.27
C LEU A 25 -3.00 6.14 -8.87
N ILE A 26 -3.41 6.56 -10.07
CA ILE A 26 -2.78 7.68 -10.79
C ILE A 26 -2.83 8.96 -9.93
N ALA A 27 -4.02 9.29 -9.41
CA ALA A 27 -4.20 10.48 -8.59
C ALA A 27 -3.35 10.45 -7.29
N ILE A 28 -3.09 9.28 -6.73
CA ILE A 28 -2.21 9.11 -5.56
C ILE A 28 -0.76 9.33 -5.95
N LEU A 29 -0.29 8.69 -7.03
CA LEU A 29 1.10 8.83 -7.49
C LEU A 29 1.41 10.28 -7.89
N ASP A 30 0.53 10.94 -8.63
CA ASP A 30 0.67 12.34 -9.02
C ASP A 30 0.74 13.27 -7.80
N ALA A 31 -0.09 13.02 -6.78
CA ALA A 31 -0.10 13.84 -5.57
C ALA A 31 1.13 13.60 -4.67
N MET A 32 1.78 12.43 -4.78
CA MET A 32 3.03 12.11 -4.09
C MET A 32 4.26 12.71 -4.78
N GLU A 33 4.18 12.95 -6.10
CA GLU A 33 5.29 13.44 -6.91
C GLU A 33 5.96 14.69 -6.32
N GLY A 34 7.30 14.68 -6.32
CA GLY A 34 8.14 15.74 -5.79
C GLY A 34 8.16 15.88 -4.27
N ARG A 35 7.40 15.07 -3.53
CA ARG A 35 7.27 15.15 -2.06
C ARG A 35 7.69 13.87 -1.37
N PHE A 36 7.11 12.75 -1.79
CA PHE A 36 7.36 11.43 -1.22
C PHE A 36 8.03 10.55 -2.28
N GLY A 37 9.13 9.89 -1.90
CA GLY A 37 9.87 8.94 -2.76
C GLY A 37 10.07 7.60 -2.06
N ASP A 38 10.91 6.74 -2.65
CA ASP A 38 11.11 5.35 -2.19
C ASP A 38 9.76 4.63 -2.00
N ALA A 39 8.85 4.86 -2.95
CA ALA A 39 7.50 4.35 -2.82
C ALA A 39 7.48 2.82 -2.96
N GLU A 40 6.68 2.16 -2.13
CA GLU A 40 6.39 0.74 -2.23
C GLU A 40 4.88 0.57 -2.35
N MET A 41 4.45 -0.24 -3.32
CA MET A 41 3.05 -0.54 -3.55
C MET A 41 2.81 -2.05 -3.54
N LEU A 42 1.67 -2.48 -2.99
CA LEU A 42 1.12 -3.79 -3.29
C LEU A 42 -0.37 -3.73 -3.57
N CYS A 43 -0.83 -4.71 -4.32
CA CYS A 43 -2.25 -4.93 -4.57
C CYS A 43 -2.84 -5.89 -3.53
N VAL A 44 -4.08 -5.63 -3.14
CA VAL A 44 -4.89 -6.54 -2.32
C VAL A 44 -5.97 -7.13 -3.19
N HIS A 45 -5.91 -8.45 -3.37
CA HIS A 45 -6.83 -9.22 -4.16
C HIS A 45 -7.75 -10.01 -3.23
N PRO A 46 -9.04 -10.16 -3.54
CA PRO A 46 -9.91 -11.02 -2.75
C PRO A 46 -9.47 -12.49 -2.86
N ARG A 47 -8.99 -12.90 -4.05
CA ARG A 47 -8.42 -14.21 -4.36
C ARG A 47 -7.23 -14.07 -5.32
N PRO A 48 -6.33 -15.06 -5.42
CA PRO A 48 -5.10 -14.95 -6.22
C PRO A 48 -5.33 -14.64 -7.71
N ASP A 49 -6.42 -15.13 -8.30
CA ASP A 49 -6.77 -15.02 -9.72
C ASP A 49 -7.78 -13.88 -10.00
N ALA A 50 -8.22 -13.17 -8.97
CA ALA A 50 -9.19 -12.09 -9.09
C ALA A 50 -8.52 -10.72 -9.26
N ALA A 51 -9.25 -9.76 -9.83
CA ALA A 51 -8.80 -8.37 -9.88
C ALA A 51 -8.58 -7.79 -8.46
N ALA A 52 -7.59 -6.89 -8.34
CA ALA A 52 -7.33 -6.20 -7.08
C ALA A 52 -8.53 -5.34 -6.68
N ILE A 53 -8.90 -5.38 -5.40
CA ILE A 53 -9.98 -4.54 -4.84
C ILE A 53 -9.42 -3.34 -4.09
N ARG A 54 -8.18 -3.42 -3.61
CA ARG A 54 -7.47 -2.30 -2.99
C ARG A 54 -6.02 -2.27 -3.44
N ILE A 55 -5.43 -1.10 -3.34
CA ILE A 55 -3.99 -0.88 -3.41
C ILE A 55 -3.53 -0.32 -2.07
N VAL A 56 -2.33 -0.68 -1.66
CA VAL A 56 -1.65 -0.04 -0.53
C VAL A 56 -0.34 0.53 -1.03
N VAL A 57 -0.12 1.81 -0.80
CA VAL A 57 1.09 2.55 -1.16
C VAL A 57 1.70 3.13 0.11
N ARG A 58 3.00 2.95 0.31
CA ARG A 58 3.77 3.67 1.33
C ARG A 58 4.96 4.39 0.70
N ALA A 59 5.40 5.49 1.28
CA ALA A 59 6.55 6.26 0.80
C ALA A 59 7.12 7.16 1.90
N VAL A 60 8.33 7.69 1.67
CA VAL A 60 9.08 8.49 2.65
C VAL A 60 9.19 9.95 2.20
N LEU A 61 8.95 10.88 3.12
CA LEU A 61 9.06 12.32 2.84
C LEU A 61 10.50 12.70 2.48
N GLY A 62 10.67 13.38 1.35
CA GLY A 62 11.96 13.89 0.87
C GLY A 62 12.85 12.85 0.18
N ALA A 63 12.46 11.57 0.20
CA ALA A 63 13.16 10.52 -0.54
C ALA A 63 13.06 10.73 -2.06
N ARG A 64 13.99 10.13 -2.81
CA ARG A 64 14.13 10.34 -4.27
C ARG A 64 14.26 9.04 -5.07
N GLY A 65 14.19 7.86 -4.45
CA GLY A 65 14.21 6.60 -5.17
C GLY A 65 12.87 6.27 -5.82
N LYS A 66 12.88 5.14 -6.52
CA LYS A 66 11.83 4.71 -7.46
C LYS A 66 10.68 4.02 -6.74
N LEU A 67 9.53 3.96 -7.41
CA LEU A 67 8.44 3.06 -7.03
C LEU A 67 8.87 1.60 -7.18
N SER A 68 8.53 0.77 -6.20
CA SER A 68 8.60 -0.68 -6.30
C SER A 68 7.22 -1.31 -6.11
N ILE A 69 6.94 -2.35 -6.90
CA ILE A 69 5.75 -3.18 -6.75
C ILE A 69 6.15 -4.42 -5.96
N ARG A 70 5.54 -4.60 -4.80
CA ARG A 70 5.79 -5.68 -3.86
C ARG A 70 4.81 -6.83 -4.13
N PRO A 71 5.13 -8.06 -3.67
CA PRO A 71 4.20 -9.19 -3.80
C PRO A 71 2.80 -8.84 -3.26
N PRO A 72 1.74 -9.21 -3.98
CA PRO A 72 0.38 -8.87 -3.58
C PRO A 72 -0.05 -9.61 -2.31
N LEU A 73 -1.16 -9.17 -1.72
CA LEU A 73 -1.87 -9.91 -0.68
C LEU A 73 -3.16 -10.49 -1.28
N ALA A 74 -3.28 -11.81 -1.33
CA ALA A 74 -4.57 -12.47 -1.55
C ALA A 74 -5.25 -12.67 -0.19
N LEU A 75 -6.46 -12.13 -0.03
CA LEU A 75 -7.19 -12.19 1.24
C LEU A 75 -7.60 -13.63 1.58
N HIS A 76 -7.99 -14.41 0.59
CA HIS A 76 -8.38 -15.80 0.71
C HIS A 76 -7.51 -16.70 -0.18
N GLY A 77 -7.52 -18.00 0.13
CA GLY A 77 -6.98 -19.01 -0.77
C GLY A 77 -7.79 -19.14 -2.08
N PRO A 78 -7.38 -20.05 -2.98
CA PRO A 78 -8.10 -20.29 -4.25
C PRO A 78 -9.55 -20.73 -4.05
N SER A 79 -9.88 -21.33 -2.91
CA SER A 79 -11.22 -21.79 -2.56
C SER A 79 -11.54 -21.51 -1.09
N GLY A 80 -12.83 -21.59 -0.74
CA GLY A 80 -13.33 -21.30 0.61
C GLY A 80 -13.37 -19.79 0.94
N ASN A 81 -13.67 -19.52 2.21
CA ASN A 81 -13.81 -18.16 2.76
C ASN A 81 -12.86 -17.89 3.94
N ALA A 82 -12.00 -18.85 4.30
CA ALA A 82 -10.98 -18.62 5.31
C ALA A 82 -9.95 -17.61 4.80
N PRO A 83 -9.44 -16.70 5.65
CA PRO A 83 -8.31 -15.86 5.30
C PRO A 83 -7.10 -16.72 4.89
N SER A 84 -6.26 -16.22 4.00
CA SER A 84 -4.94 -16.82 3.78
C SER A 84 -4.12 -16.74 5.08
N GLU A 85 -3.16 -17.63 5.26
CA GLU A 85 -2.27 -17.62 6.44
C GLU A 85 -1.63 -16.23 6.67
N ARG A 86 -1.12 -15.62 5.59
CA ARG A 86 -0.55 -14.28 5.64
C ARG A 86 -1.57 -13.22 6.04
N THR A 87 -2.80 -13.30 5.51
CA THR A 87 -3.88 -12.37 5.86
C THR A 87 -4.27 -12.52 7.33
N GLU A 88 -4.36 -13.75 7.83
CA GLU A 88 -4.65 -14.03 9.24
C GLU A 88 -3.57 -13.43 10.16
N MET A 89 -2.29 -13.62 9.83
CA MET A 89 -1.19 -13.02 10.60
C MET A 89 -1.25 -11.49 10.61
N ILE A 90 -1.53 -10.86 9.47
CA ILE A 90 -1.62 -9.39 9.37
C ILE A 90 -2.82 -8.86 10.16
N ASN A 91 -3.99 -9.48 10.01
CA ASN A 91 -5.21 -9.05 10.70
C ASN A 91 -5.07 -9.15 12.23
N ASN A 92 -4.34 -10.16 12.71
CA ASN A 92 -4.06 -10.36 14.13
C ASN A 92 -2.82 -9.58 14.62
N GLY A 93 -2.22 -8.73 13.78
CA GLY A 93 -1.05 -7.92 14.15
C GLY A 93 0.24 -8.72 14.38
N LEU A 94 0.30 -9.97 13.93
CA LEU A 94 1.45 -10.87 14.06
C LEU A 94 2.45 -10.73 12.90
N ALA A 95 2.06 -10.06 11.81
CA ALA A 95 2.93 -9.73 10.69
C ALA A 95 2.63 -8.34 10.13
N SER A 96 3.63 -7.74 9.50
CA SER A 96 3.46 -6.49 8.76
C SER A 96 3.09 -6.75 7.30
N LEU A 97 2.47 -5.76 6.66
CA LEU A 97 2.05 -5.85 5.27
C LEU A 97 3.23 -5.84 4.27
N PHE A 98 4.36 -5.23 4.63
CA PHE A 98 5.48 -5.01 3.70
C PHE A 98 6.75 -5.80 4.06
N GLY A 99 6.67 -6.72 5.03
CA GLY A 99 7.83 -7.36 5.65
C GLY A 99 8.14 -6.64 6.96
#